data_AF-A0A5B7A3M5-F1
#
_entry.id   AF-A0A5B7A3M5-F1
#
_cell.length_a   1.000
_cell.length_b   1.000
_cell.length_c   1.000
_cell.angle_alpha   90.00
_cell.angle_beta   90.00
_cell.angle_gamma   90.00
#
_symmetry.space_group_name_H-M   'P 1'
#
loop_
_entity.id
_entity.type
_entity.pdbx_description
1 polymer ?
#
loop_
_entity_poly.entity_id
_entity_poly.type
_entity_poly.pdbx_seq_one_letter_code
_entity_poly.pdbx_strand_id
1 'polypeptide(L)'
;VGRMRSTGHPQAWQLIDEMVSTICRLCKGESTRPFKNVKSRLMEFLTMTPKSDSEAAASHLQIFMSSCAPAALVMLYLSPLTGNKECADESIRQFISLSQNVLPKPMHSQCAPILLEFCKLLGRVAHDDPLYSLCRSSLGSMVEYIDIGRGSKNSDSIKAMIAVQEIFPFVSQLATRLSYDLVSGMELPMSGRPLLTDVRDFTAFLLPLRTAIMEQVGLGGLISMPFNEGGYNLPCYGEEVKFLHGIFVDLMGKMEQCLLKMEGCLAVKEKGDSTNLHLGWCQYLAILKELNSISKLYQGAEEQFWTKLRLRKVSVCYL
;
A
#
# COMPACT_ATOMS: atom_id res chain seq x y z
N VAL A 1 15.90 1.00 41.55
CA VAL A 1 16.45 2.25 40.94
C VAL A 1 17.05 1.87 39.59
N GLY A 2 16.24 1.85 38.54
CA GLY A 2 16.68 1.50 37.18
C GLY A 2 17.26 2.72 36.49
N ARG A 3 18.47 2.61 35.96
CA ARG A 3 19.19 3.67 35.23
C ARG A 3 18.31 4.21 34.11
N MET A 4 17.77 5.43 34.30
CA MET A 4 17.23 6.23 33.20
C MET A 4 18.40 6.53 32.27
N ARG A 5 18.45 5.82 31.14
CA ARG A 5 19.21 6.32 29.99
C ARG A 5 18.66 7.71 29.70
N SER A 6 19.52 8.69 29.47
CA SER A 6 19.10 10.00 28.97
C SER A 6 18.42 9.76 27.62
N THR A 7 17.11 9.59 27.61
CA THR A 7 16.32 9.44 26.39
C THR A 7 16.09 10.84 25.84
N GLY A 8 16.42 11.06 24.56
CA GLY A 8 15.92 12.24 23.87
C GLY A 8 14.39 12.31 23.99
N HIS A 9 13.85 13.52 24.13
CA HIS A 9 12.40 13.81 24.20
C HIS A 9 11.64 13.18 25.39
N PRO A 10 11.99 13.48 26.66
CA PRO A 10 11.33 12.90 27.84
C PRO A 10 9.82 13.16 27.90
N GLN A 11 9.38 14.33 27.44
CA GLN A 11 7.96 14.67 27.37
C GLN A 11 7.20 13.79 26.36
N ALA A 12 7.81 13.49 25.22
CA ALA A 12 7.20 12.65 24.19
C ALA A 12 7.05 11.20 24.65
N TRP A 13 8.06 10.66 25.34
CA TRP A 13 7.98 9.35 25.99
C TRP A 13 6.84 9.27 27.00
N GLN A 14 6.79 10.22 27.94
CA GLN A 14 5.73 10.27 28.95
C GLN A 14 4.34 10.31 28.29
N LEU A 15 4.17 11.15 27.28
CA LEU A 15 2.90 11.34 26.59
C LEU A 15 2.41 10.06 25.91
N ILE A 16 3.30 9.35 25.21
CA ILE A 16 2.95 8.10 24.53
C ILE A 16 2.74 6.96 25.53
N ASP A 17 3.56 6.85 26.56
CA ASP A 17 3.41 5.79 27.58
C ASP A 17 2.09 5.95 28.35
N GLU A 18 1.71 7.19 28.67
CA GLU A 18 0.40 7.48 29.27
C GLU A 18 -0.76 7.17 28.32
N MET A 19 -0.60 7.46 27.02
CA MET A 19 -1.59 7.13 26.00
C MET A 19 -1.78 5.62 25.90
N VAL A 20 -0.69 4.85 25.78
CA VAL A 20 -0.71 3.38 25.70
C VAL A 20 -1.30 2.77 26.98
N SER A 21 -0.90 3.27 28.16
CA SER A 21 -1.49 2.87 29.44
C SER A 21 -2.99 3.12 29.49
N THR A 22 -3.44 4.28 29.00
CA THR A 22 -4.88 4.61 28.91
C THR A 22 -5.60 3.62 28.00
N ILE A 23 -5.07 3.35 26.80
CA ILE A 23 -5.63 2.37 25.87
C ILE A 23 -5.76 0.99 26.52
N CYS A 24 -4.72 0.51 27.21
CA CYS A 24 -4.74 -0.77 27.90
C CYS A 24 -5.86 -0.86 28.96
N ARG A 25 -6.12 0.23 29.69
CA ARG A 25 -7.22 0.32 30.66
C ARG A 25 -8.59 0.33 29.98
N LEU A 26 -8.72 1.04 28.86
CA LEU A 26 -9.94 1.06 28.05
C LEU A 26 -10.29 -0.33 27.51
N CYS A 27 -9.30 -1.08 27.02
CA CYS A 27 -9.50 -2.44 26.54
C CYS A 27 -9.90 -3.43 27.66
N LYS A 28 -9.60 -3.10 28.92
CA LYS A 28 -10.01 -3.89 30.10
C LYS A 28 -11.41 -3.51 30.63
N GLY A 29 -12.08 -2.54 30.01
CA GLY A 29 -13.39 -2.05 30.47
C GLY A 29 -13.31 -1.14 31.70
N GLU A 30 -12.14 -0.61 32.03
CA GLU A 30 -12.02 0.34 33.13
C GLU A 30 -12.67 1.68 32.75
N SER A 31 -13.63 2.13 33.56
CA SER A 31 -14.28 3.44 33.44
C SER A 31 -13.31 4.56 33.84
N THR A 32 -12.33 4.83 32.99
CA THR A 32 -11.62 6.11 32.97
C THR A 32 -12.51 7.15 32.30
N ARG A 33 -12.39 8.46 32.57
CA ARG A 33 -13.04 9.45 31.71
C ARG A 33 -12.30 9.40 30.35
N PRO A 34 -12.82 8.73 29.29
CA PRO A 34 -11.93 7.81 28.56
C PRO A 34 -11.48 8.29 27.18
N PHE A 35 -12.28 9.08 26.45
CA PHE A 35 -12.06 9.27 25.01
C PHE A 35 -11.32 10.56 24.63
N LYS A 36 -11.44 11.61 25.44
CA LYS A 36 -10.73 12.86 25.20
C LYS A 36 -9.22 12.74 25.35
N ASN A 37 -8.72 11.63 25.91
CA ASN A 37 -7.33 11.50 26.34
C ASN A 37 -6.42 10.75 25.35
N VAL A 38 -6.95 9.82 24.54
CA VAL A 38 -6.10 9.12 23.54
C VAL A 38 -5.83 10.04 22.37
N LYS A 39 -6.90 10.56 21.76
CA LYS A 39 -6.82 11.49 20.64
C LYS A 39 -6.05 12.77 20.97
N SER A 40 -6.31 13.42 22.12
CA SER A 40 -5.61 14.67 22.48
C SER A 40 -4.12 14.45 22.66
N ARG A 41 -3.70 13.33 23.28
CA ARG A 41 -2.29 13.01 23.47
C ARG A 41 -1.60 12.66 22.16
N LEU A 42 -2.27 11.94 21.28
CA LEU A 42 -1.77 11.68 19.93
C LEU A 42 -1.56 12.99 19.16
N MET A 43 -2.52 13.91 19.24
CA MET A 43 -2.42 15.23 18.63
C MET A 43 -1.26 16.03 19.22
N GLU A 44 -1.15 16.09 20.54
CA GLU A 44 -0.05 16.77 21.23
C GLU A 44 1.30 16.19 20.79
N PHE A 45 1.43 14.86 20.77
CA PHE A 45 2.65 14.18 20.32
C PHE A 45 3.02 14.58 18.89
N LEU A 46 2.06 14.55 17.96
CA LEU A 46 2.31 14.90 16.57
C LEU A 46 2.66 16.38 16.39
N THR A 47 2.05 17.28 17.17
CA THR A 47 2.39 18.71 17.14
C THR A 47 3.78 19.01 17.67
N MET A 48 4.29 18.19 18.59
CA MET A 48 5.66 18.28 19.10
C MET A 48 6.72 17.77 18.11
N THR A 49 6.31 17.12 17.02
CA THR A 49 7.24 16.63 15.99
C THR A 49 8.03 17.79 15.39
N PRO A 50 9.38 17.76 15.44
CA PRO A 50 10.21 18.76 14.76
C PRO A 50 9.87 18.86 13.27
N LYS A 51 9.62 20.07 12.78
CA LYS A 51 9.22 20.30 11.37
C LYS A 51 10.39 20.68 10.45
N SER A 52 11.47 21.20 11.04
CA SER A 52 12.64 21.72 10.32
C SER A 52 13.83 20.77 10.31
N ASP A 53 13.78 19.71 11.11
CA ASP A 53 14.89 18.77 11.30
C ASP A 53 14.37 17.34 11.14
N SER A 54 14.81 16.68 10.07
CA SER A 54 14.37 15.33 9.71
C SER A 54 14.87 14.26 10.67
N GLU A 55 16.06 14.41 11.24
CA GLU A 55 16.65 13.43 12.15
C GLU A 55 15.97 13.52 13.52
N ALA A 56 15.71 14.74 13.98
CA ALA A 56 14.93 14.97 15.19
C ALA A 56 13.47 14.52 15.01
N ALA A 57 12.86 14.72 13.84
CA ALA A 57 11.53 14.21 13.52
C ALA A 57 11.48 12.67 13.51
N ALA A 58 12.46 12.02 12.88
CA ALA A 58 12.60 10.57 12.87
C ALA A 58 12.76 10.01 14.29
N SER A 59 13.65 10.61 15.09
CA SER A 59 13.89 10.22 16.48
C SER A 59 12.63 10.38 17.35
N HIS A 60 11.86 11.45 17.15
CA HIS A 60 10.59 11.68 17.84
C HIS A 60 9.54 10.65 17.43
N LEU A 61 9.31 10.43 16.13
CA LEU A 61 8.33 9.47 15.62
C LEU A 61 8.70 8.01 15.98
N GLN A 62 9.98 7.70 16.13
CA GLN A 62 10.44 6.38 16.57
C GLN A 62 9.98 6.02 17.99
N ILE A 63 9.69 7.01 18.85
CA ILE A 63 9.10 6.79 20.17
C ILE A 63 7.74 6.12 20.04
N PHE A 64 6.93 6.59 19.08
CA PHE A 64 5.61 6.02 18.80
C PHE A 64 5.68 4.52 18.49
N MET A 65 6.64 4.14 17.64
CA MET A 65 6.90 2.74 17.30
C MET A 65 7.43 1.95 18.49
N SER A 66 8.38 2.52 19.24
CA SER A 66 9.08 1.83 20.34
C SER A 66 8.19 1.58 21.56
N SER A 67 7.20 2.44 21.82
CA SER A 67 6.21 2.26 22.89
C SER A 67 5.03 1.37 22.48
N CYS A 68 5.10 0.68 21.34
CA CYS A 68 4.01 -0.15 20.81
C CYS A 68 2.68 0.60 20.60
N ALA A 69 2.74 1.92 20.36
CA ALA A 69 1.53 2.74 20.20
C ALA A 69 0.64 2.32 19.01
N PRO A 70 1.19 1.95 17.82
CA PRO A 70 0.37 1.42 16.73
C PRO A 70 -0.43 0.17 17.15
N ALA A 71 0.23 -0.77 17.82
CA ALA A 71 -0.40 -2.01 18.29
C ALA A 71 -1.48 -1.73 19.34
N ALA A 72 -1.25 -0.80 20.27
CA ALA A 72 -2.24 -0.39 21.24
C ALA A 72 -3.47 0.21 20.56
N LEU A 73 -3.29 1.13 19.60
CA LEU A 73 -4.40 1.74 18.86
C LEU A 73 -5.20 0.71 18.05
N VAL A 74 -4.53 -0.25 17.40
CA VAL A 74 -5.24 -1.33 16.68
C VAL A 74 -5.97 -2.24 17.66
N MET A 75 -5.39 -2.55 18.81
CA MET A 75 -6.08 -3.30 19.88
C MET A 75 -7.34 -2.55 20.36
N LEU A 76 -7.27 -1.22 20.50
CA LEU A 76 -8.43 -0.39 20.82
C LEU A 76 -9.48 -0.41 19.70
N TYR A 77 -9.05 -0.38 18.44
CA TYR A 77 -9.93 -0.47 17.28
C TYR A 77 -10.70 -1.79 17.22
N LEU A 78 -10.04 -2.88 17.59
CA LEU A 78 -10.59 -4.24 17.58
C LEU A 78 -11.37 -4.59 18.86
N SER A 79 -11.39 -3.70 19.86
CA SER A 79 -12.07 -3.92 21.12
C SER A 79 -13.59 -4.05 20.92
N PRO A 80 -14.26 -5.03 21.56
CA PRO A 80 -15.71 -5.18 21.49
C PRO A 80 -16.47 -4.13 22.35
N LEU A 81 -15.76 -3.41 23.22
CA LEU A 81 -16.34 -2.40 24.11
C LEU A 81 -16.78 -1.16 23.32
N THR A 82 -18.00 -0.69 23.61
CA THR A 82 -18.64 0.45 22.94
C THR A 82 -17.80 1.72 23.03
N GLY A 83 -17.63 2.42 21.90
CA GLY A 83 -16.89 3.69 21.82
C GLY A 83 -15.38 3.53 21.59
N ASN A 84 -14.79 2.38 21.91
CA ASN A 84 -13.35 2.15 21.73
C ASN A 84 -12.97 2.12 20.25
N LYS A 85 -13.77 1.42 19.42
CA LYS A 85 -13.53 1.34 17.98
C LYS A 85 -13.57 2.72 17.34
N GLU A 86 -14.59 3.53 17.64
CA GLU A 86 -14.75 4.89 17.11
C GLU A 86 -13.60 5.80 17.56
N CYS A 87 -13.18 5.70 18.83
CA CYS A 87 -12.06 6.49 19.34
C CYS A 87 -10.74 6.14 18.64
N ALA A 88 -10.48 4.86 18.41
CA ALA A 88 -9.29 4.40 17.70
C ALA A 88 -9.33 4.80 16.21
N ASP A 89 -10.48 4.62 15.55
CA ASP A 89 -10.70 5.01 14.15
C ASP A 89 -10.40 6.50 13.95
N GLU A 90 -10.99 7.35 14.80
CA GLU A 90 -10.77 8.79 14.74
C GLU A 90 -9.30 9.14 14.99
N SER A 91 -8.66 8.51 15.98
CA SER A 91 -7.25 8.77 16.31
C SER A 91 -6.31 8.39 15.15
N ILE A 92 -6.50 7.23 14.53
CA ILE A 92 -5.67 6.76 13.40
C ILE A 92 -5.91 7.63 12.16
N ARG A 93 -7.17 7.97 11.85
CA ARG A 93 -7.49 8.90 10.75
C ARG A 93 -6.84 10.27 10.95
N GLN A 94 -6.80 10.76 12.17
CA GLN A 94 -6.14 12.02 12.49
C GLN A 94 -4.62 11.94 12.36
N PHE A 95 -3.99 10.86 12.80
CA PHE A 95 -2.58 10.61 12.52
C PHE A 95 -2.28 10.70 11.02
N ILE A 96 -3.09 10.01 10.21
CA ILE A 96 -2.95 10.02 8.74
C ILE A 96 -3.11 11.42 8.18
N SER A 97 -4.18 12.13 8.56
CA SER A 97 -4.44 13.50 8.10
C SER A 97 -3.28 14.44 8.44
N LEU A 98 -2.72 14.36 9.65
CA LEU A 98 -1.59 15.18 10.05
C LEU A 98 -0.31 14.82 9.28
N SER A 99 -0.07 13.51 9.08
CA SER A 99 1.08 13.02 8.33
C SER A 99 1.10 13.47 6.87
N GLN A 100 -0.07 13.71 6.27
CA GLN A 100 -0.21 14.09 4.86
C GLN A 100 -0.39 15.60 4.63
N ASN A 101 -1.04 16.31 5.56
CA ASN A 101 -1.47 17.69 5.35
C ASN A 101 -0.69 18.71 6.19
N VAL A 102 -0.10 18.29 7.31
CA VAL A 102 0.52 19.21 8.29
C VAL A 102 2.03 19.07 8.35
N LEU A 103 2.55 17.87 8.15
CA LEU A 103 3.98 17.66 8.06
C LEU A 103 4.51 18.06 6.68
N PRO A 104 5.72 18.65 6.58
CA PRO A 104 6.36 18.90 5.30
C PRO A 104 6.59 17.60 4.51
N LYS A 105 6.50 17.65 3.17
CA LYS A 105 6.72 16.47 2.30
C LYS A 105 7.98 15.65 2.63
N PRO A 106 9.15 16.25 2.94
CA PRO A 106 10.34 15.48 3.31
C PRO A 106 10.16 14.62 4.58
N MET A 107 9.20 14.96 5.45
CA MET A 107 8.87 14.22 6.67
C MET A 107 7.87 13.08 6.45
N HIS A 108 7.20 13.03 5.30
CA HIS A 108 6.23 11.97 5.00
C HIS A 108 6.90 10.59 5.05
N SER A 109 8.16 10.49 4.60
CA SER A 109 8.94 9.25 4.67
C SER A 109 9.05 8.72 6.10
N GLN A 110 9.16 9.58 7.11
CA GLN A 110 9.27 9.19 8.52
C GLN A 110 7.98 8.61 9.10
N CYS A 111 6.82 8.95 8.51
CA CYS A 111 5.54 8.38 8.92
C CYS A 111 5.28 7.01 8.29
N ALA A 112 6.00 6.65 7.23
CA ALA A 112 5.74 5.44 6.49
C ALA A 112 5.93 4.13 7.28
N PRO A 113 6.97 3.98 8.12
CA PRO A 113 7.09 2.79 8.99
C PRO A 113 5.89 2.62 9.93
N ILE A 114 5.32 3.72 10.42
CA ILE A 114 4.13 3.69 11.29
C ILE A 114 2.90 3.24 10.48
N LEU A 115 2.69 3.79 9.28
CA LEU A 115 1.59 3.38 8.40
C LEU A 115 1.72 1.93 7.94
N LEU A 116 2.94 1.48 7.67
CA LEU A 116 3.24 0.07 7.38
C LEU A 116 2.86 -0.84 8.55
N GLU A 117 3.17 -0.43 9.78
CA GLU A 117 2.80 -1.19 10.97
C GLU A 117 1.28 -1.26 11.15
N PHE A 118 0.56 -0.15 10.96
CA PHE A 118 -0.91 -0.17 10.94
C PHE A 118 -1.45 -1.13 9.88
N CYS A 119 -0.89 -1.12 8.67
CA CYS A 119 -1.29 -2.04 7.62
C CYS A 119 -1.05 -3.51 8.00
N LYS A 120 0.10 -3.84 8.58
CA LYS A 120 0.42 -5.20 9.04
C LYS A 120 -0.54 -5.69 10.13
N LEU A 121 -0.89 -4.81 11.06
CA LEU A 121 -1.76 -5.14 12.19
C LEU A 121 -3.23 -5.27 11.77
N LEU A 122 -3.76 -4.29 11.04
CA LEU A 122 -5.15 -4.29 10.56
C LEU A 122 -5.38 -5.37 9.49
N GLY A 123 -4.40 -5.59 8.62
CA GLY A 123 -4.46 -6.58 7.55
C GLY A 123 -4.60 -8.03 8.05
N ARG A 124 -4.23 -8.34 9.30
CA ARG A 124 -4.45 -9.67 9.88
C ARG A 124 -5.91 -9.98 10.20
N VAL A 125 -6.74 -8.95 10.32
CA VAL A 125 -8.14 -9.09 10.76
C VAL A 125 -9.10 -9.01 9.59
N ALA A 126 -9.01 -7.95 8.78
CA ALA A 126 -9.91 -7.74 7.66
C ALA A 126 -9.25 -6.88 6.57
N HIS A 127 -9.06 -7.45 5.38
CA HIS A 127 -8.50 -6.74 4.23
C HIS A 127 -9.48 -5.76 3.56
N ASP A 128 -10.78 -5.91 3.83
CA ASP A 128 -11.84 -5.01 3.38
C ASP A 128 -12.17 -3.91 4.41
N ASP A 129 -11.39 -3.81 5.49
CA ASP A 129 -11.61 -2.79 6.50
C ASP A 129 -11.30 -1.39 5.94
N PRO A 130 -12.22 -0.41 6.06
CA PRO A 130 -12.00 0.94 5.52
C PRO A 130 -10.78 1.65 6.11
N LEU A 131 -10.40 1.36 7.35
CA LEU A 131 -9.23 1.94 7.99
C LEU A 131 -7.95 1.30 7.44
N TYR A 132 -7.96 -0.02 7.20
CA TYR A 132 -6.87 -0.69 6.49
C TYR A 132 -6.64 -0.10 5.09
N SER A 133 -7.70 0.06 4.29
CA SER A 133 -7.62 0.66 2.96
C SER A 133 -7.06 2.09 3.02
N LEU A 134 -7.49 2.88 4.01
CA LEU A 134 -6.97 4.24 4.22
C LEU A 134 -5.47 4.21 4.54
N CYS A 135 -5.04 3.39 5.50
CA CYS A 135 -3.61 3.25 5.84
C CYS A 135 -2.78 2.83 4.64
N ARG A 136 -3.26 1.85 3.86
CA ARG A 136 -2.60 1.33 2.66
C ARG A 136 -2.47 2.39 1.57
N SER A 137 -3.54 3.12 1.28
CA SER A 137 -3.52 4.23 0.33
C SER A 137 -2.58 5.36 0.77
N SER A 138 -2.60 5.70 2.06
CA SER A 138 -1.71 6.72 2.62
C SER A 138 -0.26 6.30 2.56
N LEU A 139 0.06 5.05 2.88
CA LEU A 139 1.40 4.50 2.70
C LEU A 139 1.83 4.55 1.22
N GLY A 140 0.95 4.14 0.29
CA GLY A 140 1.19 4.19 -1.15
C GLY A 140 1.56 5.61 -1.63
N SER A 141 0.89 6.64 -1.10
CA SER A 141 1.22 8.04 -1.40
C SER A 141 2.59 8.49 -0.88
N MET A 142 3.17 7.77 0.08
CA MET A 142 4.48 8.08 0.66
C MET A 142 5.63 7.33 -0.02
N VAL A 143 5.33 6.32 -0.84
CA VAL A 143 6.32 5.46 -1.53
C VAL A 143 7.35 6.26 -2.32
N GLU A 144 6.95 7.36 -2.96
CA GLU A 144 7.87 8.22 -3.74
C GLU A 144 8.93 8.94 -2.87
N TYR A 145 8.71 9.02 -1.55
CA TYR A 145 9.59 9.72 -0.60
C TYR A 145 10.46 8.77 0.23
N ILE A 146 10.26 7.45 0.14
CA ILE A 146 10.92 6.42 0.96
C ILE A 146 12.01 5.77 0.13
N ASP A 147 13.11 5.36 0.75
CA ASP A 147 14.05 4.47 0.08
C ASP A 147 13.60 3.02 0.25
N ILE A 148 13.25 2.40 -0.87
CA ILE A 148 12.85 1.00 -0.93
C ILE A 148 13.93 0.24 -1.67
N GLY A 149 14.58 -0.70 -0.97
CA GLY A 149 15.69 -1.45 -1.52
C GLY A 149 16.23 -2.49 -0.56
N ARG A 150 17.34 -3.13 -0.92
CA ARG A 150 18.07 -4.01 -0.01
C ARG A 150 18.62 -3.14 1.11
N GLY A 151 18.42 -3.53 2.37
CA GLY A 151 18.88 -2.89 3.63
C GLY A 151 20.35 -2.47 3.69
N SER A 152 20.82 -1.65 2.76
CA SER A 152 22.19 -1.17 2.62
C SER A 152 22.39 -0.06 3.63
N LYS A 153 23.23 -0.34 4.63
CA LYS A 153 23.61 0.58 5.71
C LYS A 153 24.45 1.79 5.25
N ASN A 154 24.63 1.97 3.94
CA ASN A 154 25.59 2.92 3.37
C ASN A 154 24.97 3.97 2.44
N SER A 155 23.68 4.31 2.59
CA SER A 155 23.20 5.58 2.06
C SER A 155 23.10 6.58 3.21
N ASP A 156 23.70 7.76 3.05
CA ASP A 156 23.50 8.94 3.91
C ASP A 156 22.06 9.50 3.79
N SER A 157 21.11 8.65 3.41
CA SER A 157 19.73 9.01 3.17
C SER A 157 18.99 9.05 4.51
N ILE A 158 18.49 10.23 4.81
CA ILE A 158 17.65 10.47 5.99
C ILE A 158 16.26 9.83 5.82
N LYS A 159 15.94 9.24 4.66
CA LYS A 159 14.63 8.62 4.41
C LYS A 159 14.47 7.34 5.21
N ALA A 160 13.26 7.10 5.69
CA ALA A 160 12.91 5.79 6.22
C ALA A 160 13.17 4.71 5.17
N MET A 161 13.64 3.56 5.63
CA MET A 161 13.93 2.41 4.78
C MET A 161 12.86 1.35 4.99
N ILE A 162 12.20 0.93 3.91
CA ILE A 162 11.25 -0.19 3.92
C ILE A 162 11.79 -1.28 2.99
N ALA A 163 11.84 -2.51 3.48
CA ALA A 163 12.32 -3.62 2.66
C ALA A 163 11.30 -3.95 1.56
N VAL A 164 11.78 -4.38 0.39
CA VAL A 164 10.93 -4.81 -0.73
C VAL A 164 9.97 -5.94 -0.31
N GLN A 165 10.45 -6.84 0.55
CA GLN A 165 9.63 -7.91 1.12
C GLN A 165 8.44 -7.40 1.94
N GLU A 166 8.53 -6.20 2.51
CA GLU A 166 7.44 -5.62 3.30
C GLU A 166 6.37 -4.95 2.44
N ILE A 167 6.71 -4.53 1.22
CA ILE A 167 5.73 -3.97 0.27
C ILE A 167 5.10 -5.04 -0.62
N PHE A 168 5.79 -6.16 -0.85
CA PHE A 168 5.36 -7.21 -1.75
C PHE A 168 3.96 -7.78 -1.42
N PRO A 169 3.57 -7.99 -0.14
CA PRO A 169 2.22 -8.43 0.21
C PRO A 169 1.11 -7.49 -0.31
N PHE A 170 1.35 -6.18 -0.37
CA PHE A 170 0.37 -5.23 -0.92
C PHE A 170 0.19 -5.42 -2.42
N VAL A 171 1.28 -5.62 -3.17
CA VAL A 171 1.22 -5.88 -4.62
C VAL A 171 0.45 -7.17 -4.90
N SER A 172 0.75 -8.24 -4.15
CA SER A 172 0.07 -9.53 -4.26
C SER A 172 -1.43 -9.43 -3.97
N GLN A 173 -1.77 -8.80 -2.85
CA GLN A 173 -3.15 -8.60 -2.45
C GLN A 173 -3.92 -7.78 -3.49
N LEU A 174 -3.35 -6.65 -3.95
CA LEU A 174 -3.99 -5.77 -4.92
C LEU A 174 -4.13 -6.44 -6.28
N ALA A 175 -3.13 -7.18 -6.74
CA ALA A 175 -3.25 -7.98 -7.95
C ALA A 175 -4.39 -8.99 -7.87
N THR A 176 -4.53 -9.67 -6.72
CA THR A 176 -5.63 -10.63 -6.50
C THR A 176 -7.00 -9.93 -6.52
N ARG A 177 -7.11 -8.75 -5.91
CA ARG A 177 -8.34 -7.95 -5.94
C ARG A 177 -8.67 -7.47 -7.36
N LEU A 178 -7.70 -6.91 -8.07
CA LEU A 178 -7.86 -6.47 -9.46
C LEU A 178 -8.26 -7.64 -10.36
N SER A 179 -7.67 -8.80 -10.14
CA SER A 179 -7.98 -10.04 -10.85
C SER A 179 -9.44 -10.45 -10.65
N TYR A 180 -9.93 -10.46 -9.42
CA TYR A 180 -11.34 -10.71 -9.10
C TYR A 180 -12.27 -9.63 -9.69
N ASP A 181 -11.90 -8.36 -9.52
CA ASP A 181 -12.68 -7.21 -9.98
C ASP A 181 -12.80 -7.13 -11.50
N LEU A 182 -11.77 -7.54 -12.25
CA LEU A 182 -11.84 -7.65 -13.70
C LEU A 182 -12.89 -8.68 -14.12
N VAL A 183 -12.95 -9.84 -13.45
CA VAL A 183 -13.97 -10.86 -13.74
C VAL A 183 -15.36 -10.38 -13.34
N SER A 184 -15.52 -9.89 -12.11
CA SER A 184 -16.79 -9.42 -11.57
C SER A 184 -17.34 -8.19 -12.32
N GLY A 185 -16.46 -7.28 -12.74
CA GLY A 185 -16.84 -6.09 -13.53
C GLY A 185 -17.40 -6.44 -14.91
N MET A 186 -17.07 -7.63 -15.45
CA MET A 186 -17.71 -8.13 -16.66
C MET A 186 -19.14 -8.62 -16.43
N GLU A 187 -19.45 -9.14 -15.24
CA GLU A 187 -20.77 -9.69 -14.90
C GLU A 187 -21.73 -8.59 -14.43
N LEU A 188 -21.19 -7.55 -13.78
CA LEU A 188 -21.96 -6.46 -13.18
C LEU A 188 -21.51 -5.10 -13.77
N PRO A 189 -22.13 -4.64 -14.87
CA PRO A 189 -21.75 -3.42 -15.58
C PRO A 189 -21.68 -2.14 -14.75
N MET A 190 -22.57 -2.06 -13.74
CA MET A 190 -22.73 -0.89 -12.88
C MET A 190 -21.90 -0.96 -11.60
N SER A 191 -21.06 -2.00 -11.44
CA SER A 191 -20.28 -2.21 -10.21
C SER A 191 -19.17 -1.17 -9.99
N GLY A 192 -18.79 -0.41 -11.03
CA GLY A 192 -17.68 0.54 -10.96
C GLY A 192 -16.32 -0.12 -10.70
N ARG A 193 -16.22 -1.43 -10.92
CA ARG A 193 -15.00 -2.22 -10.75
C ARG A 193 -14.19 -2.29 -12.05
N PRO A 194 -12.85 -2.31 -12.00
CA PRO A 194 -12.00 -2.25 -10.80
C PRO A 194 -12.05 -0.90 -10.07
N LEU A 195 -11.88 -0.91 -8.75
CA LEU A 195 -11.92 0.31 -7.93
C LEU A 195 -10.68 1.19 -8.19
N LEU A 196 -10.89 2.48 -8.44
CA LEU A 196 -9.81 3.46 -8.70
C LEU A 196 -8.73 3.45 -7.59
N THR A 197 -9.11 3.32 -6.32
CA THR A 197 -8.15 3.29 -5.21
C THR A 197 -7.26 2.06 -5.25
N ASP A 198 -7.81 0.89 -5.61
CA ASP A 198 -7.03 -0.34 -5.68
C ASP A 198 -6.06 -0.31 -6.87
N VAL A 199 -6.47 0.26 -8.01
CA VAL A 199 -5.60 0.47 -9.17
C VAL A 199 -4.47 1.45 -8.85
N ARG A 200 -4.80 2.59 -8.23
CA ARG A 200 -3.80 3.60 -7.83
C ARG A 200 -2.79 3.03 -6.85
N ASP A 201 -3.26 2.34 -5.83
CA ASP A 201 -2.38 1.77 -4.81
C ASP A 201 -1.55 0.62 -5.40
N PHE A 202 -2.10 -0.16 -6.34
CA PHE A 202 -1.35 -1.18 -7.07
C PHE A 202 -0.18 -0.56 -7.83
N THR A 203 -0.43 0.48 -8.62
CA THR A 203 0.62 1.26 -9.30
C THR A 203 1.67 1.77 -8.32
N ALA A 204 1.24 2.33 -7.19
CA ALA A 204 2.14 2.92 -6.19
C ALA A 204 3.12 1.88 -5.61
N PHE A 205 2.64 0.69 -5.22
CA PHE A 205 3.50 -0.36 -4.65
C PHE A 205 4.25 -1.19 -5.71
N LEU A 206 3.72 -1.28 -6.94
CA LEU A 206 4.37 -2.01 -8.02
C LEU A 206 5.68 -1.33 -8.47
N LEU A 207 5.69 0.01 -8.53
CA LEU A 207 6.85 0.76 -8.97
C LEU A 207 8.13 0.41 -8.19
N PRO A 208 8.19 0.53 -6.85
CA PRO A 208 9.40 0.20 -6.10
C PRO A 208 9.78 -1.29 -6.16
N LEU A 209 8.80 -2.20 -6.20
CA LEU A 209 9.05 -3.63 -6.38
C LEU A 209 9.75 -3.90 -7.72
N ARG A 210 9.22 -3.32 -8.81
CA ARG A 210 9.79 -3.43 -10.14
C ARG A 210 11.19 -2.82 -10.20
N THR A 211 11.40 -1.65 -9.62
CA THR A 211 12.71 -0.98 -9.59
C THR A 211 13.73 -1.87 -8.90
N ALA A 212 13.40 -2.44 -7.74
CA ALA A 212 14.30 -3.34 -7.02
C ALA A 212 14.62 -4.63 -7.80
N ILE A 213 13.64 -5.20 -8.51
CA ILE A 213 13.87 -6.35 -9.41
C ILE A 213 14.79 -5.95 -10.57
N MET A 214 14.55 -4.80 -11.20
CA MET A 214 15.34 -4.33 -12.35
C MET A 214 16.79 -4.03 -11.98
N GLU A 215 17.02 -3.39 -10.83
CA GLU A 215 18.37 -3.15 -10.28
C GLU A 215 19.14 -4.45 -10.06
N GLN A 216 18.45 -5.50 -9.59
CA GLN A 216 19.05 -6.81 -9.36
C GLN A 216 19.41 -7.54 -10.66
N VAL A 217 18.62 -7.36 -11.71
CA VAL A 217 18.84 -8.00 -13.02
C VAL A 217 19.95 -7.30 -13.82
N GLY A 218 20.58 -6.27 -13.25
CA GLY A 218 21.64 -5.43 -13.84
C GLY A 218 22.53 -6.14 -14.88
N LEU A 219 22.54 -5.60 -16.10
CA LEU A 219 23.32 -6.02 -17.28
C LEU A 219 23.00 -7.42 -17.87
N GLY A 220 22.09 -8.21 -17.29
CA GLY A 220 21.82 -9.60 -17.69
C GLY A 220 20.77 -9.82 -18.80
N GLY A 221 20.11 -8.77 -19.29
CA GLY A 221 19.02 -8.89 -20.28
C GLY A 221 17.64 -9.19 -19.66
N LEU A 222 16.67 -9.60 -20.48
CA LEU A 222 15.33 -9.95 -20.02
C LEU A 222 15.33 -11.24 -19.17
N ILE A 223 14.45 -11.31 -18.18
CA ILE A 223 14.31 -12.49 -17.33
C ILE A 223 13.65 -13.63 -18.12
N SER A 224 14.38 -14.72 -18.34
CA SER A 224 13.84 -15.94 -18.95
C SER A 224 12.99 -16.74 -17.94
N MET A 225 11.85 -17.27 -18.40
CA MET A 225 10.98 -18.14 -17.61
C MET A 225 10.84 -19.51 -18.30
N PRO A 226 10.82 -20.65 -17.56
CA PRO A 226 10.92 -20.77 -16.10
C PRO A 226 12.34 -20.53 -15.55
N PHE A 227 12.44 -20.10 -14.29
CA PHE A 227 13.73 -19.92 -13.60
C PHE A 227 14.47 -21.26 -13.47
N ASN A 228 15.75 -21.27 -13.84
CA ASN A 228 16.60 -22.43 -13.62
C ASN A 228 17.14 -22.38 -12.17
N GLU A 229 16.60 -23.22 -11.28
CA GLU A 229 16.90 -23.20 -9.83
C GLU A 229 18.35 -23.58 -9.46
N GLY A 230 19.16 -24.01 -10.44
CA GLY A 230 20.54 -24.47 -10.23
C GLY A 230 21.65 -23.47 -10.59
N GLY A 231 21.35 -22.25 -11.04
CA GLY A 231 22.36 -21.25 -11.39
C GLY A 231 22.83 -20.44 -10.19
N TYR A 232 24.13 -20.30 -9.97
CA TYR A 232 24.79 -19.61 -8.83
C TYR A 232 24.50 -18.10 -8.67
N ASN A 233 23.44 -17.57 -9.29
CA ASN A 233 22.96 -16.20 -9.16
C ASN A 233 21.44 -16.20 -8.88
N LEU A 234 21.01 -16.84 -7.79
CA LEU A 234 19.61 -16.72 -7.38
C LEU A 234 19.34 -15.25 -7.00
N PRO A 235 18.38 -14.57 -7.64
CA PRO A 235 18.04 -13.21 -7.25
C PRO A 235 17.56 -13.22 -5.79
N CYS A 236 17.98 -12.24 -5.00
CA CYS A 236 17.45 -11.96 -3.65
C CYS A 236 15.92 -11.84 -3.60
N TYR A 237 15.26 -11.65 -4.75
CA TYR A 237 13.82 -11.55 -4.91
C TYR A 237 13.22 -12.68 -5.79
N GLY A 238 13.80 -13.88 -5.78
CA GLY A 238 13.40 -14.96 -6.68
C GLY A 238 11.91 -15.33 -6.62
N GLU A 239 11.31 -15.29 -5.42
CA GLU A 239 9.87 -15.53 -5.24
C GLU A 239 9.04 -14.38 -5.79
N GLU A 240 9.42 -13.13 -5.50
CA GLU A 240 8.73 -11.93 -5.96
C GLU A 240 8.80 -11.79 -7.49
N VAL A 241 9.93 -12.16 -8.11
CA VAL A 241 10.08 -12.18 -9.56
C VAL A 241 9.17 -13.24 -10.19
N LYS A 242 9.13 -14.46 -9.66
CA LYS A 242 8.21 -15.52 -10.14
C LYS A 242 6.76 -15.07 -9.98
N PHE A 243 6.42 -14.47 -8.85
CA PHE A 243 5.08 -14.01 -8.54
C PHE A 243 4.64 -12.86 -9.45
N LEU A 244 5.52 -11.89 -9.70
CA LEU A 244 5.22 -10.75 -10.58
C LEU A 244 4.96 -11.20 -12.03
N HIS A 245 5.67 -12.22 -12.52
CA HIS A 245 5.35 -12.85 -13.80
C HIS A 245 3.96 -13.51 -13.76
N GLY A 246 3.62 -14.20 -12.67
CA GLY A 246 2.30 -14.76 -12.44
C GLY A 246 1.19 -13.72 -12.48
N ILE A 247 1.38 -12.57 -11.81
CA ILE A 247 0.46 -11.43 -11.87
C ILE A 247 0.26 -10.97 -13.31
N PHE A 248 1.35 -10.80 -14.07
CA PHE A 248 1.27 -10.37 -15.46
C PHE A 248 0.41 -11.32 -16.30
N VAL A 249 0.69 -12.62 -16.24
CA VAL A 249 -0.03 -13.63 -17.02
C VAL A 249 -1.53 -13.64 -16.66
N ASP A 250 -1.85 -13.64 -15.36
CA ASP A 250 -3.23 -13.67 -14.88
C ASP A 250 -4.03 -12.42 -15.27
N LEU A 251 -3.51 -11.24 -14.91
CA LEU A 251 -4.17 -9.97 -15.20
C LEU A 251 -4.27 -9.71 -16.70
N MET A 252 -3.26 -10.04 -17.50
CA MET A 252 -3.35 -9.93 -18.96
C MET A 252 -4.37 -10.87 -19.57
N GLY A 253 -4.50 -12.09 -19.04
CA GLY A 253 -5.54 -13.03 -19.46
C GLY A 253 -6.95 -12.46 -19.24
N LYS A 254 -7.20 -11.94 -18.03
CA LYS A 254 -8.49 -11.34 -17.66
C LYS A 254 -8.76 -10.02 -18.39
N MET A 255 -7.75 -9.18 -18.55
CA MET A 255 -7.86 -7.93 -19.29
C MET A 255 -8.22 -8.16 -20.76
N GLU A 256 -7.64 -9.17 -21.41
CA GLU A 256 -8.00 -9.52 -22.78
C GLU A 256 -9.50 -9.87 -22.90
N GLN A 257 -10.04 -10.62 -21.94
CA GLN A 257 -11.45 -10.95 -21.89
C GLN A 257 -12.33 -9.71 -21.63
N CYS A 258 -11.87 -8.79 -20.76
CA CYS A 258 -12.54 -7.51 -20.51
C CYS A 258 -12.63 -6.69 -21.79
N LEU A 259 -11.53 -6.57 -22.52
CA LEU A 259 -11.45 -5.83 -23.78
C LEU A 259 -12.34 -6.49 -24.85
N LEU A 260 -12.39 -7.82 -24.94
CA LEU A 260 -13.29 -8.52 -25.88
C LEU A 260 -14.77 -8.23 -25.57
N LYS A 261 -15.17 -8.28 -24.30
CA LYS A 261 -16.55 -7.96 -23.90
C LYS A 261 -16.90 -6.50 -24.18
N MET A 262 -15.97 -5.59 -23.91
CA MET A 262 -16.11 -4.17 -24.24
C MET A 262 -16.35 -3.95 -25.73
N GLU A 263 -15.64 -4.67 -26.60
CA GLU A 263 -15.83 -4.67 -28.06
C GLU A 263 -17.26 -5.07 -28.44
N GLY A 264 -17.78 -6.14 -27.82
CA GLY A 264 -19.17 -6.57 -27.98
C GLY A 264 -20.18 -5.49 -27.56
N CYS A 265 -19.94 -4.82 -26.43
CA CYS A 265 -20.80 -3.73 -25.96
C CYS A 265 -20.78 -2.52 -26.91
N LEU A 266 -19.61 -2.15 -27.45
CA LEU A 266 -19.47 -1.05 -28.41
C LEU A 266 -20.24 -1.35 -29.71
N ALA A 267 -20.18 -2.58 -30.21
CA ALA A 267 -20.91 -3.01 -31.41
C ALA A 267 -22.45 -3.00 -31.23
N VAL A 268 -22.95 -3.21 -30.00
CA VAL A 268 -24.39 -3.11 -29.68
C VAL A 268 -24.84 -1.66 -29.61
N LYS A 269 -24.00 -0.76 -29.08
CA LYS A 269 -24.29 0.68 -28.98
C LYS A 269 -24.49 1.35 -30.35
N GLU A 270 -23.78 0.89 -31.38
CA GLU A 270 -23.96 1.34 -32.76
C GLU A 270 -25.34 0.97 -33.35
N LYS A 271 -26.06 0.01 -32.73
CA LYS A 271 -27.35 -0.51 -33.22
C LYS A 271 -28.59 0.09 -32.55
N GLY A 272 -28.43 1.12 -31.71
CA GLY A 272 -29.54 2.01 -31.33
C GLY A 272 -30.02 1.97 -29.88
N ASP A 273 -29.47 1.13 -29.00
CA ASP A 273 -29.77 1.18 -27.56
C ASP A 273 -28.63 1.82 -26.78
N SER A 274 -28.81 3.09 -26.42
CA SER A 274 -27.95 3.79 -25.48
C SER A 274 -28.51 3.65 -24.07
N THR A 275 -27.82 2.94 -23.19
CA THR A 275 -27.46 3.39 -21.83
C THR A 275 -26.80 2.25 -21.07
N ASN A 276 -25.51 2.41 -20.78
CA ASN A 276 -24.79 2.01 -19.57
C ASN A 276 -23.30 2.00 -19.91
N LEU A 277 -22.68 3.19 -19.84
CA LEU A 277 -21.22 3.28 -19.83
C LEU A 277 -20.73 2.54 -18.59
N HIS A 278 -19.98 1.45 -18.79
CA HIS A 278 -19.32 0.75 -17.69
C HIS A 278 -18.29 1.69 -17.07
N LEU A 279 -18.60 2.23 -15.88
CA LEU A 279 -17.75 3.15 -15.13
C LEU A 279 -16.34 2.61 -14.87
N GLY A 280 -16.17 1.28 -14.88
CA GLY A 280 -14.89 0.60 -14.68
C GLY A 280 -13.90 0.67 -15.84
N TRP A 281 -14.34 0.95 -17.09
CA TRP A 281 -13.46 0.94 -18.26
C TRP A 281 -12.36 1.99 -18.19
N CYS A 282 -12.61 3.13 -17.55
CA CYS A 282 -11.61 4.19 -17.35
C CYS A 282 -10.35 3.69 -16.62
N GLN A 283 -10.46 2.60 -15.85
CA GLN A 283 -9.33 2.02 -15.12
C GLN A 283 -8.51 1.02 -15.95
N TYR A 284 -9.05 0.50 -17.05
CA TYR A 284 -8.36 -0.52 -17.86
C TYR A 284 -7.05 0.01 -18.45
N LEU A 285 -7.02 1.27 -18.89
CA LEU A 285 -5.81 1.89 -19.42
C LEU A 285 -4.71 1.98 -18.36
N ALA A 286 -5.06 2.31 -17.12
CA ALA A 286 -4.10 2.38 -16.02
C ALA A 286 -3.50 0.98 -15.73
N ILE A 287 -4.35 -0.05 -15.67
CA ILE A 287 -3.89 -1.44 -15.49
C ILE A 287 -3.01 -1.88 -16.67
N LEU A 288 -3.41 -1.59 -17.91
CA LEU A 288 -2.63 -1.92 -19.11
C LEU A 288 -1.25 -1.24 -19.13
N LYS A 289 -1.15 0.01 -18.65
CA LYS A 289 0.13 0.71 -18.50
C LYS A 289 1.04 -0.03 -17.53
N GLU A 290 0.50 -0.51 -16.41
CA GLU A 290 1.28 -1.31 -15.46
C GLU A 290 1.67 -2.68 -16.03
N LEU A 291 0.79 -3.35 -16.75
CA LEU A 291 1.11 -4.65 -17.38
C LEU A 291 2.17 -4.52 -18.47
N ASN A 292 2.17 -3.46 -19.26
CA ASN A 292 3.27 -3.11 -20.18
C ASN A 292 4.58 -2.86 -19.44
N SER A 293 4.47 -2.24 -18.28
CA SER A 293 5.60 -1.93 -17.40
C SER A 293 6.25 -3.21 -16.87
N ILE A 294 5.45 -4.21 -16.51
CA ILE A 294 5.90 -5.53 -16.07
C ILE A 294 6.43 -6.36 -17.24
N SER A 295 5.79 -6.30 -18.42
CA SER A 295 6.18 -7.12 -19.57
C SER A 295 7.60 -6.87 -20.05
N LYS A 296 8.12 -5.66 -19.83
CA LYS A 296 9.50 -5.29 -20.16
C LYS A 296 10.56 -5.96 -19.30
N LEU A 297 10.18 -6.66 -18.23
CA LEU A 297 11.11 -7.40 -17.38
C LEU A 297 11.37 -8.81 -17.90
N TYR A 298 10.43 -9.41 -18.63
CA TYR A 298 10.44 -10.84 -18.95
C TYR A 298 10.57 -11.11 -20.45
N GLN A 299 11.31 -12.14 -20.79
CA GLN A 299 11.50 -12.55 -22.18
C GLN A 299 10.17 -13.03 -22.78
N GLY A 300 9.81 -12.49 -23.95
CA GLY A 300 8.57 -12.83 -24.68
C GLY A 300 7.28 -12.21 -24.10
N ALA A 301 7.31 -11.63 -22.90
CA ALA A 301 6.13 -11.03 -22.29
C ALA A 301 5.67 -9.76 -23.03
N GLU A 302 6.59 -8.94 -23.52
CA GLU A 302 6.23 -7.75 -24.31
C GLU A 302 5.56 -8.12 -25.64
N GLU A 303 6.05 -9.15 -26.32
CA GLU A 303 5.42 -9.67 -27.54
C GLU A 303 4.01 -10.20 -27.26
N GLN A 304 3.84 -10.96 -26.17
CA GLN A 304 2.54 -11.43 -25.72
C GLN A 304 1.59 -10.27 -25.40
N PHE A 305 2.07 -9.23 -24.72
CA PHE A 305 1.32 -8.03 -24.41
C PHE A 305 0.77 -7.41 -25.70
N TRP A 306 1.66 -6.99 -26.61
CA TRP A 306 1.25 -6.32 -27.85
C TRP A 306 0.38 -7.19 -28.75
N THR A 307 0.59 -8.51 -28.77
CA THR A 307 -0.25 -9.44 -29.54
C THR A 307 -1.70 -9.40 -29.05
N LYS A 308 -1.92 -9.46 -27.73
CA LYS A 308 -3.27 -9.37 -27.13
C LYS A 308 -3.93 -8.01 -27.40
N LEU A 309 -3.21 -6.89 -27.31
CA LEU A 309 -3.78 -5.57 -27.64
C LEU A 309 -4.14 -5.44 -29.12
N ARG A 310 -3.31 -5.97 -30.03
CA ARG A 310 -3.62 -5.97 -31.48
C ARG A 310 -4.88 -6.77 -31.80
N LEU A 311 -5.11 -7.88 -31.10
CA LEU A 311 -6.33 -8.68 -31.22
C LEU A 311 -7.60 -7.96 -30.72
N ARG A 312 -7.44 -6.93 -29.87
CA ARG A 312 -8.53 -6.15 -29.25
C ARG A 312 -8.45 -4.67 -29.63
N LYS A 313 -8.06 -4.39 -30.88
CA LYS A 313 -7.75 -3.04 -31.35
C LYS A 313 -8.91 -2.05 -31.16
N VAL A 314 -10.16 -2.50 -31.30
CA VAL A 314 -11.32 -1.60 -31.22
C VAL A 314 -11.49 -1.09 -29.78
N SER A 315 -11.44 -1.99 -28.81
CA SER A 315 -11.51 -1.60 -27.39
C SER A 315 -10.32 -0.74 -26.96
N VAL A 316 -9.13 -1.07 -27.46
CA VAL A 316 -7.90 -0.31 -27.13
C VAL A 316 -7.91 1.08 -27.72
N CYS A 317 -8.43 1.27 -28.94
CA CYS A 317 -8.58 2.60 -29.54
C CYS A 317 -9.66 3.45 -28.87
N TYR A 318 -10.60 2.83 -28.16
CA TYR A 318 -11.61 3.53 -27.39
C TYR A 318 -11.07 4.07 -26.05
N LEU A 319 -10.16 3.31 -25.41
CA LEU A 319 -9.51 3.68 -24.14
C LEU A 319 -8.47 4.80 -24.31
#